data_AF-A0A1N6KTL1-F1
#
_entry.id   AF-A0A1N6KTL1-F1
#
_cell.length_a   1.000
_cell.length_b   1.000
_cell.length_c   1.000
_cell.angle_alpha   90.00
_cell.angle_beta   90.00
_cell.angle_gamma   90.00
#
_symmetry.space_group_name_H-M   'P 1'
#
loop_
_entity.id
_entity.type
_entity.pdbx_description
1 polymer ?
#
loop_
_entity_poly.entity_id
_entity_poly.type
_entity_poly.pdbx_seq_one_letter_code
_entity_poly.pdbx_strand_id
1 'polypeptide(L)'
;MPRLRTSGRRQWFLLLVGLIAGGVSLHWGWNSRSEVYTDNAYVVGNITPISSYVTGQVVALFVDDNMIVQPGDPIAQINPVEFQIAVD
;
A
#
# COMPACT_ATOMS: atom_id res chain seq x y z
N MET A 1 -3.59 44.58 59.22
CA MET A 1 -4.09 44.06 57.92
C MET A 1 -3.30 42.82 57.52
N PRO A 2 -3.96 41.68 57.26
CA PRO A 2 -3.47 40.72 56.26
C PRO A 2 -4.54 40.37 55.22
N ARG A 3 -4.08 40.13 53.99
CA ARG A 3 -4.89 39.93 52.78
C ARG A 3 -5.36 38.47 52.70
N LEU A 4 -6.67 38.26 52.54
CA LEU A 4 -7.27 36.94 52.31
C LEU A 4 -6.82 36.40 50.95
N ARG A 5 -6.10 35.27 50.98
CA ARG A 5 -5.51 34.61 49.82
C ARG A 5 -6.55 33.74 49.11
N THR A 6 -7.16 34.24 48.03
CA THR A 6 -8.14 33.51 47.22
C THR A 6 -7.47 32.50 46.25
N SER A 7 -6.57 31.65 46.76
CA SER A 7 -5.69 30.81 45.92
C SER A 7 -6.35 29.57 45.30
N GLY A 8 -7.42 29.04 45.90
CA GLY A 8 -7.99 27.74 45.49
C GLY A 8 -8.53 27.72 44.07
N ARG A 9 -9.34 28.70 43.66
CA ARG A 9 -9.94 28.74 42.29
C ARG A 9 -8.88 28.91 41.21
N ARG A 10 -7.84 29.70 41.47
CA ARG A 10 -6.71 29.88 40.54
C ARG A 10 -5.91 28.59 40.40
N GLN A 11 -5.68 27.86 41.50
CA GLN A 11 -4.97 26.57 41.46
C GLN A 11 -5.76 25.50 40.70
N TRP A 12 -7.07 25.40 40.91
CA TRP A 12 -7.93 24.49 40.15
C TRP A 12 -7.97 24.81 38.66
N PHE A 13 -8.05 26.10 38.31
CA PHE A 13 -7.99 26.53 36.91
C PHE A 13 -6.66 26.12 36.26
N LEU A 14 -5.53 26.35 36.95
CA LEU A 14 -4.21 25.95 36.46
C LEU A 14 -4.06 24.43 36.30
N LEU A 15 -4.62 23.64 37.23
CA LEU A 15 -4.61 22.18 37.13
C LEU A 15 -5.42 21.69 35.91
N LEU A 16 -6.60 22.26 35.67
CA LEU A 16 -7.46 21.89 34.55
C LEU A 16 -6.80 22.23 33.21
N VAL A 17 -6.17 23.40 33.10
CA VAL A 17 -5.37 23.77 31.92
C VAL A 17 -4.18 22.82 31.74
N GLY A 18 -3.47 22.47 32.82
CA GLY A 18 -2.37 21.53 32.77
C GLY A 18 -2.79 20.14 32.29
N LEU A 19 -3.96 19.65 32.73
CA LEU A 19 -4.52 18.37 32.29
C LEU A 19 -4.90 18.38 30.81
N ILE A 20 -5.54 19.46 30.32
CA ILE A 20 -5.89 19.60 28.90
C ILE A 20 -4.62 19.66 28.06
N ALA A 21 -3.65 20.50 28.45
CA ALA A 21 -2.39 20.63 27.73
C ALA A 21 -1.61 19.30 27.71
N GLY A 22 -1.58 18.59 28.84
CA GLY A 22 -0.97 17.25 28.94
C GLY A 22 -1.68 16.23 28.05
N GLY A 23 -3.01 16.18 28.07
CA GLY A 23 -3.80 15.27 27.25
C GLY A 23 -3.62 15.51 25.74
N VAL A 24 -3.65 16.78 25.31
CA VAL A 24 -3.40 17.15 23.90
C VAL A 24 -1.99 16.76 23.48
N SER A 25 -1.00 17.02 24.33
CA SER A 25 0.41 16.69 24.05
C SER A 25 0.63 15.18 23.93
N LEU A 26 0.01 14.40 24.82
CA LEU A 26 0.08 12.93 24.78
C LEU A 26 -0.63 12.37 23.54
N HIS A 27 -1.81 12.88 23.19
CA HIS A 27 -2.54 12.46 22.01
C HIS A 27 -1.77 12.76 20.73
N TRP A 28 -1.25 13.98 20.58
CA TRP A 28 -0.46 14.35 19.42
C TRP A 28 0.83 13.52 19.34
N GLY A 29 1.57 13.42 20.43
CA GLY A 29 2.80 12.63 20.48
C GLY A 29 2.61 11.13 20.24
N TRP A 30 1.43 10.57 20.51
CA TRP A 30 1.11 9.17 20.20
C TRP A 30 0.79 8.95 18.72
N ASN A 31 -0.04 9.82 18.13
CA ASN A 31 -0.50 9.65 16.75
C ASN A 31 0.57 10.03 15.71
N SER A 32 1.42 11.02 15.98
CA SER A 32 2.44 11.48 15.01
C SER A 32 3.61 10.52 14.80
N ARG A 33 3.67 9.39 15.53
CA ARG A 33 4.82 8.46 15.49
C ARG A 33 4.72 7.39 14.41
N SER A 34 3.54 7.17 13.83
CA SER A 34 3.28 6.02 12.95
C SER A 34 2.98 6.38 11.50
N GLU A 35 3.00 7.66 11.14
CA GLU A 35 2.72 8.11 9.77
C GLU A 35 4.02 8.21 8.98
N VAL A 36 4.22 7.25 8.06
CA VAL A 36 5.30 7.30 7.07
C VAL A 36 4.68 7.63 5.73
N TYR A 37 5.06 8.78 5.17
CA TYR A 37 4.61 9.25 3.87
C TYR A 37 5.81 9.34 2.92
N THR A 38 5.66 8.83 1.71
CA THR A 38 6.64 8.98 0.64
C THR A 38 5.91 9.09 -0.69
N ASP A 39 6.36 10.02 -1.53
CA ASP A 39 5.89 10.14 -2.91
C ASP A 39 6.52 9.07 -3.82
N ASN A 40 7.56 8.38 -3.34
CA ASN A 40 8.35 7.43 -4.11
C ASN A 40 8.27 6.02 -3.49
N ALA A 41 7.09 5.41 -3.56
CA ALA A 41 6.89 4.01 -3.19
C ALA A 41 6.93 3.13 -4.45
N TYR A 42 7.95 2.28 -4.57
CA TYR A 42 8.09 1.30 -5.64
C TYR A 42 8.08 -0.11 -5.07
N VAL A 43 7.43 -1.04 -5.78
CA VAL A 43 7.47 -2.47 -5.47
C VAL A 43 8.55 -3.14 -6.32
N VAL A 44 9.38 -3.97 -5.69
CA VAL A 44 10.36 -4.80 -6.41
C VAL A 44 9.69 -6.13 -6.74
N GLY A 45 9.60 -6.43 -8.03
CA GLY A 45 9.08 -7.71 -8.54
C GLY A 45 10.15 -8.44 -9.33
N ASN A 46 10.15 -9.78 -9.25
CA ASN A 46 10.95 -10.60 -10.15
C ASN A 46 10.16 -10.80 -11.45
N ILE A 47 10.80 -10.50 -12.59
CA ILE A 47 10.21 -10.70 -13.92
C ILE A 47 10.96 -11.85 -14.58
N THR A 48 10.24 -12.93 -14.88
CA THR A 48 10.77 -14.07 -15.63
C THR A 48 10.17 -14.04 -17.03
N PRO A 49 10.98 -13.82 -18.08
CA PRO A 49 10.48 -13.87 -19.44
C PRO A 49 10.06 -15.31 -19.80
N ILE A 50 8.94 -15.44 -20.49
CA ILE A 50 8.43 -16.71 -21.02
C ILE A 50 8.49 -16.63 -22.54
N SER A 51 8.97 -17.70 -23.17
CA SER A 51 9.02 -17.84 -24.62
C SER A 51 8.30 -19.09 -25.06
N SER A 52 7.71 -19.06 -26.25
CA SER A 52 7.21 -20.25 -26.90
C SER A 52 8.36 -21.17 -27.32
N TYR A 53 8.09 -22.49 -27.34
CA TYR A 53 9.05 -23.47 -27.86
C TYR A 53 9.17 -23.41 -29.39
N VAL A 54 8.08 -23.00 -30.06
CA VAL A 54 8.01 -22.84 -31.52
C VAL A 54 7.75 -21.39 -31.88
N THR A 55 8.28 -20.94 -33.02
CA THR A 55 7.99 -19.62 -33.59
C THR A 55 6.66 -19.64 -34.33
N GLY A 56 5.87 -18.58 -34.22
CA GLY A 56 4.66 -18.41 -35.03
C GLY A 56 3.92 -17.11 -34.71
N GLN A 57 2.90 -16.81 -35.50
CA GLN A 57 2.05 -15.63 -35.29
C GLN A 57 1.16 -15.80 -34.06
N VAL A 58 1.13 -14.83 -33.15
CA VAL A 58 0.17 -14.81 -32.03
C VAL A 58 -1.21 -14.37 -32.53
N VAL A 59 -2.25 -15.17 -32.26
CA VAL A 59 -3.63 -14.93 -32.70
C VAL A 59 -4.58 -14.57 -31.57
N ALA A 60 -4.21 -14.88 -30.31
CA ALA A 60 -4.98 -14.49 -29.13
C ALA A 60 -4.06 -14.28 -27.92
N LEU A 61 -4.46 -13.39 -27.02
CA LEU A 61 -3.88 -13.16 -25.70
C LEU A 61 -4.98 -13.35 -24.67
N PHE A 62 -4.71 -14.08 -23.60
CA PHE A 62 -5.71 -14.44 -22.58
C PHE A 62 -5.43 -13.82 -21.21
N VAL A 63 -4.42 -12.95 -21.13
CA VAL A 63 -3.97 -12.31 -19.88
C VAL A 63 -3.80 -10.82 -20.08
N ASP A 64 -3.98 -10.07 -18.99
CA ASP A 64 -3.75 -8.62 -18.90
C ASP A 64 -2.73 -8.30 -17.80
N ASP A 65 -2.31 -7.04 -17.76
CA ASP A 65 -1.37 -6.53 -16.77
C ASP A 65 -1.85 -6.80 -15.33
N ASN A 66 -0.94 -7.32 -14.52
CA ASN A 66 -1.18 -7.66 -13.10
C ASN A 66 -2.29 -8.69 -12.86
N MET A 67 -2.72 -9.42 -13.90
CA MET A 67 -3.66 -10.53 -13.75
C MET A 67 -3.00 -11.71 -13.02
N ILE A 68 -3.70 -12.26 -12.03
CA ILE A 68 -3.26 -13.48 -11.35
C ILE A 68 -3.58 -14.68 -12.24
N VAL A 69 -2.59 -15.53 -12.48
CA VAL A 69 -2.70 -16.76 -13.28
C VAL A 69 -2.23 -17.97 -12.47
N GLN A 70 -2.71 -19.15 -12.82
CA GLN A 70 -2.33 -20.43 -12.22
C GLN A 70 -1.51 -21.29 -13.20
N PRO A 71 -0.73 -22.25 -12.69
CA PRO A 71 -0.02 -23.20 -13.54
C PRO A 71 -0.98 -23.96 -14.46
N GLY A 72 -0.70 -23.93 -15.76
CA GLY A 72 -1.53 -24.56 -16.79
C GLY A 72 -2.51 -23.61 -17.48
N ASP A 73 -2.71 -22.39 -16.97
CA ASP A 73 -3.56 -21.41 -17.62
C ASP A 73 -2.94 -20.98 -18.97
N PRO A 74 -3.72 -20.96 -20.07
CA PRO A 74 -3.23 -20.46 -21.34
C PRO A 74 -3.04 -18.95 -21.25
N ILE A 75 -1.87 -18.46 -21.66
CA ILE A 75 -1.55 -17.02 -21.63
C ILE A 75 -1.66 -16.38 -23.03
N ALA A 76 -1.36 -17.13 -24.09
CA ALA A 76 -1.44 -16.70 -25.47
C ALA A 76 -1.63 -17.91 -26.40
N GLN A 77 -2.11 -17.67 -27.62
CA GLN A 77 -2.27 -18.69 -28.65
C GLN A 77 -1.46 -18.36 -29.89
N ILE A 78 -0.66 -19.32 -30.36
CA ILE A 78 0.05 -19.26 -31.65
C ILE A 78 -0.87 -19.84 -32.74
N ASN A 79 -0.83 -19.26 -33.94
CA ASN A 79 -1.58 -19.71 -35.10
C ASN A 79 -1.29 -21.20 -35.38
N PRO A 80 -2.28 -22.09 -35.25
CA PRO A 80 -2.04 -23.53 -35.39
C PRO A 80 -2.04 -23.99 -36.85
N VAL A 81 -2.52 -23.17 -37.80
CA VAL A 81 -2.73 -23.58 -39.20
C VAL A 81 -1.43 -24.05 -39.86
N GLU A 82 -0.33 -23.32 -39.67
CA GLU A 82 0.97 -23.69 -40.24
C GLU A 82 1.47 -25.04 -39.70
N PHE A 83 1.19 -25.35 -38.43
CA PHE A 83 1.59 -26.61 -37.80
C PHE A 83 0.68 -27.78 -38.20
N GLN A 84 -0.61 -27.53 -38.46
CA GLN A 84 -1.54 -28.56 -38.93
C GLN A 84 -1.18 -29.00 -40.35
N ILE A 85 -0.94 -28.04 -41.25
CA ILE A 85 -0.53 -28.33 -42.63
C ILE A 85 0.79 -29.11 -42.70
N ALA A 86 1.71 -28.87 -41.78
CA ALA A 86 3.01 -29.55 -41.76
C ALA A 86 2.95 -31.03 -41.36
N VAL A 87 1.84 -31.47 -40.75
CA VAL A 87 1.67 -32.83 -40.20
C VAL A 87 0.68 -33.67 -41.02
N ASP A 88 -0.22 -33.02 -41.78
CA ASP A 88 -1.09 -33.66 -42.77
C ASP A 88 -0.30 -34.17 -44.00
#